data_AF-A0A1T5FIR7-F1
#
_entry.id   AF-A0A1T5FIR7-F1
#
_cell.length_a   1.000
_cell.length_b   1.000
_cell.length_c   1.000
_cell.angle_alpha   90.00
_cell.angle_beta   90.00
_cell.angle_gamma   90.00
#
_symmetry.space_group_name_H-M   'P 1'
#
loop_
_entity.id
_entity.type
_entity.pdbx_description
1 polymer ?
#
loop_
_entity_poly.entity_id
_entity_poly.type
_entity_poly.pdbx_seq_one_letter_code
_entity_poly.pdbx_strand_id
1 'polypeptide(L)' 'MTIDFPTNTFLVSRSSTVNDGEKINTAYLPYNILTRAGKALVKRYDDFDSLKEGDLEQFDQMLAELIETYQIRD' A
#
# COMPACT_ATOMS: atom_id res chain seq x y z
N MET A 1 -1.89 -2.29 5.27
CA MET A 1 -0.57 -1.66 5.09
C MET A 1 -0.03 -1.33 6.46
N THR A 2 1.25 -1.56 6.73
CA THR A 2 1.92 -1.17 7.98
C THR A 2 3.16 -0.35 7.60
N ILE A 3 3.33 0.81 8.24
CA ILE A 3 4.53 1.63 8.09
C ILE A 3 5.51 1.24 9.19
N ASP A 4 6.75 0.93 8.81
CA ASP A 4 7.85 0.82 9.74
C ASP A 4 8.58 2.18 9.79
N PHE A 5 8.20 3.02 10.76
CA PHE A 5 8.77 4.35 10.95
C PHE A 5 10.29 4.33 11.24
N PRO A 6 10.85 3.38 12.03
CA PRO A 6 12.29 3.20 12.17
C PRO A 6 13.06 3.04 10.85
N THR A 7 12.53 2.28 9.89
CA THR A 7 13.19 2.07 8.59
C THR A 7 12.72 3.04 7.52
N ASN A 8 11.69 3.86 7.81
CA ASN A 8 11.03 4.75 6.86
C ASN A 8 10.58 4.00 5.60
N THR A 9 10.06 2.78 5.79
CA THR A 9 9.50 1.93 4.73
C THR A 9 8.04 1.60 5.01
N PHE A 10 7.30 1.26 3.96
CA PHE A 10 5.96 0.70 4.09
C PHE A 10 5.87 -0.57 3.26
N LEU A 11 5.02 -1.49 3.72
CA LEU A 11 4.78 -2.75 3.03
C LEU A 11 3.54 -2.69 2.15
N VAL A 12 3.68 -3.18 0.92
CA VAL A 12 2.58 -3.42 -0.01
C VAL A 12 2.50 -4.91 -0.26
N SER A 13 1.36 -5.51 0.05
CA SER A 13 1.11 -6.93 -0.18
C SER A 13 -0.01 -7.10 -1.19
N ARG A 14 0.19 -8.00 -2.14
CA ARG A 14 -0.84 -8.47 -3.08
C ARG A 14 -1.03 -9.96 -2.87
N SER A 15 -2.26 -10.36 -2.53
CA SER A 15 -2.65 -11.76 -2.55
C SER A 15 -3.31 -12.11 -3.89
N SER A 16 -3.11 -13.34 -4.33
CA SER A 16 -3.73 -13.94 -5.50
C SER A 16 -4.05 -15.39 -5.21
N THR A 17 -5.20 -15.86 -5.68
CA THR A 17 -5.57 -17.28 -5.56
C THR A 17 -5.15 -18.01 -6.83
N VAL A 18 -4.24 -18.98 -6.72
CA VAL A 18 -3.78 -19.81 -7.84
C VAL A 18 -3.95 -21.27 -7.44
N ASN A 19 -4.82 -22.00 -8.14
CA ASN A 19 -5.03 -23.46 -7.98
C ASN A 19 -5.17 -23.91 -6.52
N ASP A 20 -6.25 -23.51 -5.85
CA ASP A 20 -6.59 -23.83 -4.44
C ASP A 20 -5.61 -23.33 -3.35
N GLY A 21 -4.55 -22.58 -3.72
CA GLY A 21 -3.60 -21.96 -2.80
C GLY A 21 -3.62 -20.43 -2.86
N GLU A 22 -3.45 -19.79 -1.70
CA GLU A 22 -3.19 -18.35 -1.62
C GLU A 22 -1.69 -18.08 -1.80
N LYS A 23 -1.34 -17.23 -2.77
CA LYS A 23 0.01 -16.69 -2.92
C LYS A 23 0.01 -15.22 -2.53
N ILE A 24 0.88 -14.85 -1.60
CA ILE A 24 1.05 -13.48 -1.11
C ILE A 24 2.44 -12.99 -1.53
N ASN A 25 2.48 -11.93 -2.32
CA ASN A 25 3.73 -11.25 -2.68
C ASN A 25 3.77 -9.91 -1.95
N THR A 26 4.88 -9.64 -1.27
CA THR A 26 5.07 -8.43 -0.47
C THR A 26 6.32 -7.71 -0.92
N ALA A 27 6.20 -6.39 -1.13
CA ALA A 27 7.33 -5.51 -1.37
C ALA A 27 7.46 -4.50 -0.23
N TYR A 28 8.70 -4.24 0.15
CA TYR A 28 9.07 -3.18 1.09
C TYR A 28 9.52 -1.98 0.28
N LEU A 29 8.78 -0.88 0.39
CA LEU A 29 8.99 0.32 -0.40
C LEU A 29 9.40 1.48 0.50
N PRO A 30 10.39 2.30 0.10
CA PRO A 30 10.76 3.48 0.86
C PRO A 30 9.59 4.47 0.93
N TYR A 31 9.25 4.97 2.12
CA TYR A 31 8.13 5.90 2.31
C TYR A 31 8.33 7.23 1.58
N ASN A 32 9.58 7.58 1.25
CA ASN A 32 9.90 8.81 0.53
C ASN A 32 9.44 8.81 -0.94
N ILE A 33 9.18 7.64 -1.56
CA ILE A 33 8.67 7.55 -2.93
C ILE A 33 7.24 8.09 -3.05
N LEU A 34 6.50 8.10 -1.95
CA LEU A 34 5.13 8.59 -1.93
C LEU A 34 5.11 10.11 -2.09
N THR A 35 4.17 10.59 -2.90
CA THR A 35 3.87 12.02 -2.99
C THR A 35 3.38 12.56 -1.64
N ARG A 36 3.35 13.89 -1.47
CA ARG A 36 2.79 14.50 -0.26
C ARG A 36 1.35 14.04 0.01
N ALA A 37 0.54 13.88 -1.05
CA ALA A 37 -0.82 13.37 -0.96
C ALA A 37 -0.84 11.90 -0.51
N GLY A 38 -0.01 11.04 -1.13
CA GLY A 38 0.11 9.63 -0.75
C GLY A 38 0.54 9.44 0.71
N LYS A 39 1.55 10.21 1.17
CA LYS A 39 1.98 10.20 2.58
C LYS A 39 0.84 10.56 3.54
N ALA A 40 0.08 11.60 3.21
CA ALA A 40 -1.06 12.03 4.02
C ALA A 40 -2.19 10.98 4.02
N LEU A 41 -2.39 10.28 2.90
CA LEU A 41 -3.38 9.22 2.78
C LEU A 41 -3.01 7.99 3.60
N VAL A 42 -1.76 7.52 3.51
CA VAL A 42 -1.27 6.42 4.34
C VAL A 42 -1.36 6.77 5.82
N LYS A 43 -1.02 8.01 6.21
CA LYS A 43 -1.16 8.44 7.60
C LYS A 43 -2.62 8.41 8.09
N ARG A 44 -3.58 8.89 7.29
CA ARG A 44 -5.02 8.81 7.63
C ARG A 44 -5.50 7.36 7.78
N TYR A 45 -4.97 6.46 6.95
CA TYR A 45 -5.27 5.03 7.03
C TYR A 45 -4.69 4.41 8.32
N ASP A 46 -3.46 4.74 8.68
CA ASP A 46 -2.76 4.24 9.87
C ASP A 46 -3.38 4.76 11.18
N ASP A 47 -3.78 6.04 11.20
CA ASP A 47 -4.39 6.67 12.37
C ASP A 47 -5.83 6.17 12.62
N PHE A 48 -6.44 5.38 11.71
CA PHE A 48 -7.86 4.95 11.70
C PHE A 48 -8.89 6.09 11.87
N ASP A 49 -8.42 7.33 11.87
CA ASP A 49 -9.17 8.50 12.22
C ASP A 49 -9.61 9.16 10.91
N SER A 50 -10.86 8.92 10.53
CA SER A 50 -11.55 9.64 9.46
C SER A 50 -11.14 9.32 8.01
N LEU A 51 -11.10 8.05 7.61
CA LEU A 51 -11.17 7.71 6.18
C LEU A 51 -12.50 8.22 5.62
N LYS A 52 -12.43 9.18 4.68
CA LYS A 52 -13.59 9.68 3.95
C LYS A 52 -13.97 8.72 2.83
N GLU A 53 -15.20 8.83 2.32
CA GLU A 53 -15.74 7.97 1.27
C GLU A 53 -14.86 7.93 0.00
N GLY A 54 -14.07 8.99 -0.27
CA GLY A 54 -13.11 9.04 -1.39
C GLY A 54 -11.64 8.74 -1.03
N ASP A 55 -11.31 8.51 0.24
CA ASP A 55 -9.94 8.14 0.64
C ASP A 55 -9.65 6.67 0.27
N LEU A 56 -10.64 5.79 0.34
CA LEU A 56 -10.51 4.38 -0.03
C LEU A 56 -10.19 4.22 -1.52
N GLU A 57 -10.93 4.90 -2.40
CA GLU A 57 -10.67 4.86 -3.86
C GLU A 57 -9.29 5.40 -4.21
N GLN A 58 -8.87 6.51 -3.58
CA GLN A 58 -7.52 7.06 -3.76
C GLN A 58 -6.45 6.10 -3.25
N PHE A 59 -6.74 5.35 -2.18
CA PHE A 59 -5.82 4.40 -1.60
C PHE A 59 -5.67 3.18 -2.51
N ASP A 60 -6.77 2.68 -3.05
CA ASP A 60 -6.77 1.60 -4.03
C ASP A 60 -6.04 1.98 -5.32
N GLN A 61 -6.26 3.19 -5.84
CA GLN A 61 -5.52 3.71 -7.00
C GLN A 61 -4.01 3.79 -6.72
N MET A 62 -3.63 4.36 -5.57
CA MET A 62 -2.23 4.44 -5.15
C MET A 62 -1.60 3.05 -5.02
N LEU A 63 -2.31 2.08 -4.45
CA LEU A 63 -1.83 0.70 -4.35
C LEU A 63 -1.64 0.05 -5.72
N ALA A 64 -2.59 0.24 -6.64
CA ALA A 64 -2.50 -0.28 -8.00
C ALA A 64 -1.27 0.27 -8.74
N GLU A 65 -1.05 1.58 -8.67
CA GLU A 65 0.12 2.23 -9.26
C GLU A 65 1.44 1.70 -8.69
N LEU A 66 1.52 1.47 -7.37
CA LEU A 66 2.70 0.92 -6.73
C LEU A 66 2.94 -0.54 -7.13
N ILE A 67 1.90 -1.36 -7.20
CA ILE A 67 1.98 -2.76 -7.63
C ILE A 67 2.50 -2.84 -9.08
N GLU A 68 1.99 -1.98 -9.96
CA GLU A 68 2.41 -1.92 -11.36
C GLU A 68 3.86 -1.41 -11.50
N THR A 69 4.17 -0.27 -10.87
CA THR A 69 5.49 0.39 -10.94
C THR A 69 6.61 -0.51 -10.43
N TYR A 70 6.38 -1.19 -9.30
CA TYR A 70 7.38 -2.03 -8.65
C TYR A 70 7.25 -3.51 -9.03
N GLN A 71 6.39 -3.83 -9.99
CA GLN A 71 6.18 -5.18 -10.52
C GLN A 71 5.97 -6.21 -9.40
N ILE A 72 5.09 -5.89 -8.45
CA ILE A 72 4.69 -6.80 -7.36
C ILE A 72 3.76 -7.86 -7.97
N ARG A 73 4.37 -8.85 -8.64
CA ARG A 73 3.67 -9.89 -9.39
C ARG A 73 3.23 -11.03 -8.49
N ASP A 74 2.14 -11.64 -8.91
CA ASP A 74 1.47 -12.81 -8.37
C ASP A 74 2.33 -14.06 -8.34
#